data_AF-A0A3D0Y3C3-F1
#
_entry.id   AF-A0A3D0Y3C3-F1
#
_cell.length_a   1.000
_cell.length_b   1.000
_cell.length_c   1.000
_cell.angle_alpha   90.00
_cell.angle_beta   90.00
_cell.angle_gamma   90.00
#
_symmetry.space_group_name_H-M   'P 1'
#
loop_
_entity.id
_entity.type
_entity.pdbx_description
1 polymer ?
#
loop_
_entity_poly.entity_id
_entity_poly.type
_entity_poly.pdbx_seq_one_letter_code
_entity_poly.pdbx_strand_id
1 'polypeptide(L)'
;IVVINKIDKPAANIDRTHDQVFDLFSELGATNEQLDFPTILAIGREGIAKKNLEDTSTDLTPLLDLILEHVPAPKGDDAAILRAQPFNLAYDNYL
;
A
#
# COMPACT_ATOMS: atom_id res chain seq x y z
N ILE A 1 0.57 0.01 -5.24
CA ILE A 1 -0.17 0.90 -4.31
C ILE A 1 0.84 1.76 -3.58
N VAL A 2 0.66 3.08 -3.61
CA VAL A 2 1.43 4.06 -2.84
C VAL A 2 0.52 4.69 -1.79
N VAL A 3 0.99 4.79 -0.55
CA VAL A 3 0.25 5.41 0.55
C VAL A 3 1.00 6.66 1.00
N ILE A 4 0.43 7.83 0.75
CA ILE A 4 0.99 9.11 1.21
C ILE A 4 0.39 9.42 2.58
N ASN A 5 1.19 9.20 3.62
CA ASN A 5 0.76 9.36 5.01
C ASN A 5 1.13 10.74 5.58
N LYS A 6 0.48 11.12 6.69
CA LYS A 6 0.66 12.37 7.44
C LYS A 6 0.21 13.62 6.67
N ILE A 7 -0.88 13.49 5.92
CA ILE A 7 -1.48 14.62 5.17
C ILE A 7 -2.05 15.72 6.10
N ASP A 8 -2.17 15.45 7.40
CA ASP A 8 -2.60 16.40 8.43
C ASP A 8 -1.54 17.47 8.78
N LYS A 9 -0.30 17.31 8.30
CA LYS A 9 0.79 18.22 8.66
C LYS A 9 0.74 19.50 7.82
N PRO A 10 0.98 20.68 8.42
CA PRO A 10 0.94 21.95 7.70
C PRO A 10 2.03 22.07 6.61
N ALA A 11 3.11 21.28 6.73
CA ALA A 11 4.18 21.21 5.74
C ALA A 11 4.00 20.05 4.74
N ALA A 12 2.87 19.33 4.77
CA ALA A 12 2.60 18.26 3.82
C ALA A 12 2.43 18.84 2.41
N ASN A 13 3.06 18.21 1.43
CA ASN A 13 2.91 18.54 0.02
C ASN A 13 2.73 17.24 -0.76
N ILE A 14 1.47 16.95 -1.09
CA ILE A 14 1.05 15.68 -1.68
C ILE A 14 1.56 15.58 -3.12
N ASP A 15 1.33 16.62 -3.92
CA ASP A 15 1.72 16.66 -5.34
C ASP A 15 3.22 16.45 -5.51
N ARG A 16 4.03 17.20 -4.75
CA ARG A 16 5.48 17.05 -4.77
C ARG A 16 5.91 15.64 -4.36
N THR A 17 5.26 15.06 -3.36
CA THR A 17 5.60 13.70 -2.90
C THR A 17 5.27 12.67 -3.97
N HIS A 18 4.12 12.82 -4.64
CA HIS A 18 3.71 11.96 -5.72
C HIS A 18 4.71 12.01 -6.89
N ASP A 19 5.09 13.21 -7.33
CA ASP A 19 6.05 13.42 -8.41
C ASP A 19 7.41 12.82 -8.06
N GLN A 20 7.90 13.00 -6.83
CA GLN A 20 9.16 12.42 -6.39
C GLN A 20 9.16 10.89 -6.36
N VAL A 21 8.03 10.26 -6.01
CA VAL A 21 7.89 8.80 -6.06
C VAL A 21 7.84 8.31 -7.51
N PHE A 22 7.14 9.04 -8.38
CA PHE A 22 7.09 8.75 -9.81
C PHE A 22 8.47 8.81 -10.46
N ASP A 23 9.21 9.90 -10.23
CA ASP A 23 10.57 10.09 -10.75
C ASP A 23 11.51 8.98 -10.26
N LEU A 24 11.45 8.64 -8.97
CA LEU A 24 12.24 7.54 -8.40
C LEU A 24 11.95 6.21 -9.09
N PHE A 25 10.68 5.89 -9.32
CA PHE A 25 10.31 4.63 -9.98
C PHE A 25 10.76 4.62 -11.44
N SER A 26 10.65 5.75 -12.13
CA SER A 26 11.14 5.91 -13.51
C SER A 26 12.66 5.71 -13.59
N GLU A 27 13.43 6.31 -12.68
CA GLU A 27 14.90 6.13 -12.58
C GLU A 27 15.31 4.69 -12.29
N LEU A 28 14.51 3.96 -11.52
CA LEU A 28 14.72 2.53 -11.22
C LEU A 28 14.27 1.61 -12.37
N GLY A 29 13.77 2.16 -13.47
CA GLY A 29 13.36 1.40 -14.66
C GLY A 29 11.99 0.74 -14.53
N ALA A 30 11.06 1.34 -13.77
CA ALA A 30 9.69 0.87 -13.69
C ALA A 30 9.00 0.88 -15.06
N THR A 31 8.14 -0.10 -15.31
CA THR A 31 7.30 -0.13 -16.52
C THR A 31 6.19 0.92 -16.45
N ASN A 32 5.59 1.26 -17.60
CA ASN A 32 4.45 2.20 -17.63
C ASN A 32 3.29 1.75 -16.71
N GLU A 33 3.02 0.44 -16.65
CA GLU A 33 2.00 -0.14 -15.77
C GLU A 33 2.35 0.03 -14.28
N GLN A 34 3.64 0.01 -13.94
CA GLN A 34 4.11 0.23 -12.58
C GLN A 34 4.13 1.71 -12.18
N LEU A 35 4.29 2.61 -13.16
CA LEU A 35 4.22 4.06 -12.98
C LEU A 35 2.78 4.56 -12.81
N ASP A 36 1.79 3.82 -13.31
CA ASP A 36 0.35 4.05 -13.02
C ASP A 36 -0.05 3.41 -11.69
N PHE A 37 0.69 3.73 -10.63
CA PHE A 37 0.44 3.15 -9.32
C PHE A 37 -0.79 3.79 -8.66
N PRO A 38 -1.71 2.99 -8.10
CA PRO A 38 -2.82 3.54 -7.33
C PRO A 38 -2.29 4.22 -6.07
N THR A 39 -2.66 5.48 -5.87
CA THR A 39 -2.25 6.30 -4.73
C THR A 39 -3.42 6.54 -3.78
N ILE A 40 -3.13 6.54 -2.47
CA ILE A 40 -4.11 6.91 -1.46
C ILE A 40 -3.50 7.79 -0.38
N LEU A 41 -4.30 8.72 0.14
CA LEU A 41 -3.91 9.68 1.16
C LEU A 41 -4.30 9.15 2.54
N ALA A 42 -3.46 9.34 3.55
CA ALA A 42 -3.72 8.80 4.88
C ALA A 42 -3.27 9.71 6.03
N ILE A 43 -3.99 9.62 7.15
CA ILE A 43 -3.62 10.13 8.47
C ILE A 43 -3.56 8.93 9.41
N GLY A 44 -2.41 8.24 9.43
CA GLY A 44 -2.25 7.01 10.20
C GLY A 44 -2.49 7.16 11.71
N ARG A 45 -2.25 8.35 12.27
CA ARG A 45 -2.53 8.62 13.70
C ARG A 45 -4.02 8.58 14.02
N GLU A 46 -4.85 9.03 13.09
CA GLU A 46 -6.30 9.11 13.25
C GLU A 46 -7.01 7.90 12.62
N GLY A 47 -6.25 7.03 11.95
CA GLY A 47 -6.78 5.84 11.29
C GLY A 47 -7.67 6.18 10.09
N ILE A 48 -7.36 7.26 9.36
CA ILE A 48 -8.18 7.73 8.23
C ILE A 48 -7.41 7.56 6.93
N ALA A 49 -8.09 7.05 5.89
CA ALA A 49 -7.61 7.04 4.50
C ALA A 49 -8.63 7.72 3.58
N LYS A 50 -8.15 8.38 2.53
CA LYS A 50 -8.96 9.15 1.57
C LYS A 50 -8.43 8.95 0.15
N LYS A 51 -9.32 8.87 -0.84
CA LYS A 51 -8.92 8.82 -2.26
C LYS A 51 -8.52 10.21 -2.76
N ASN A 52 -9.29 11.24 -2.41
CA ASN A 52 -8.99 12.64 -2.68
C ASN A 52 -8.93 13.44 -1.38
N LEU A 53 -8.23 14.58 -1.39
CA LEU A 53 -8.04 15.41 -0.20
C LEU A 53 -9.37 15.91 0.40
N GLU A 54 -10.30 16.26 -0.50
CA GLU A 54 -11.63 16.78 -0.19
C GLU A 54 -12.61 15.72 0.30
N ASP A 55 -12.29 14.43 0.14
CA ASP A 55 -13.19 13.36 0.54
C ASP A 55 -13.37 13.37 2.06
N THR A 56 -14.60 13.19 2.52
CA THR A 56 -14.88 12.89 3.91
C THR A 56 -14.64 11.40 4.15
N SER A 57 -13.82 11.09 5.16
CA SER A 57 -13.54 9.72 5.58
C SER A 57 -13.31 9.70 7.07
N THR A 58 -13.72 8.60 7.70
CA THR A 58 -13.64 8.38 9.14
C THR A 58 -12.78 7.19 9.52
N ASP A 59 -12.32 6.41 8.54
CA ASP A 59 -11.60 5.16 8.78
C ASP A 59 -10.64 4.79 7.63
N LEU A 60 -10.02 3.60 7.75
CA LEU A 60 -9.10 3.05 6.76
C LEU A 60 -9.79 2.22 5.67
N THR A 61 -11.13 2.14 5.65
CA THR A 61 -11.87 1.34 4.66
C THR A 61 -11.44 1.65 3.23
N PRO A 62 -11.23 2.92 2.81
CA PRO A 62 -10.77 3.22 1.45
C PRO A 62 -9.42 2.60 1.08
N LEU A 63 -8.51 2.43 2.04
CA LEU A 63 -7.21 1.77 1.82
C LEU A 63 -7.39 0.26 1.68
N LEU A 64 -8.23 -0.34 2.52
CA LEU A 64 -8.51 -1.78 2.46
C LEU A 64 -9.21 -2.15 1.16
N ASP A 65 -10.17 -1.34 0.72
CA ASP A 65 -10.85 -1.52 -0.57
C ASP A 65 -9.87 -1.42 -1.73
N LEU A 66 -8.95 -0.44 -1.69
CA LEU A 66 -7.93 -0.29 -2.73
C LEU A 66 -6.98 -1.50 -2.81
N ILE A 67 -6.63 -2.07 -1.65
CA ILE A 67 -5.84 -3.31 -1.58
C ILE A 67 -6.60 -4.47 -2.22
N LEU A 68 -7.88 -4.66 -1.89
CA LEU A 68 -8.70 -5.72 -2.47
C LEU A 68 -8.88 -5.55 -4.00
N GLU A 69 -8.95 -4.32 -4.49
CA GLU A 69 -9.09 -4.02 -5.91
C GLU A 69 -7.82 -4.32 -6.72
N HIS A 70 -6.63 -4.03 -6.16
CA HIS A 70 -5.37 -4.06 -6.92
C HIS A 70 -4.43 -5.22 -6.57
N VAL A 71 -4.58 -5.86 -5.40
CA VAL A 71 -3.74 -6.99 -5.00
C VAL A 71 -4.41 -8.29 -5.44
N PRO A 72 -3.82 -9.04 -6.40
CA PRO A 72 -4.41 -10.29 -6.84
C PRO A 72 -4.35 -11.34 -5.73
N ALA A 73 -5.34 -12.22 -5.71
CA ALA A 73 -5.32 -13.38 -4.85
C ALA A 73 -4.07 -14.23 -5.12
N PRO A 74 -3.45 -14.82 -4.08
CA PRO A 74 -2.32 -15.71 -4.26
C PRO A 74 -2.71 -16.90 -5.12
N LYS A 75 -1.81 -17.31 -6.02
CA LYS A 75 -2.00 -18.50 -6.85
C LYS A 75 -1.70 -19.74 -6.01
N GLY A 76 -2.59 -20.73 -6.04
CA GLY A 76 -2.45 -21.99 -5.33
C GLY A 76 -3.36 -23.07 -5.91
N ASP A 77 -3.11 -24.31 -5.53
CA ASP A 77 -3.95 -25.47 -5.86
C ASP A 77 -4.22 -26.24 -4.57
N ASP A 78 -5.48 -26.23 -4.12
CA ASP A 78 -5.92 -26.87 -2.89
C ASP A 78 -5.86 -28.40 -2.96
N ALA A 79 -5.79 -28.98 -4.17
CA ALA A 79 -5.64 -30.41 -4.38
C ALA A 79 -4.17 -30.86 -4.46
N ALA A 80 -3.23 -29.92 -4.58
CA ALA A 80 -1.81 -30.24 -4.65
C ALA A 80 -1.25 -30.71 -3.30
N ILE A 81 -0.11 -31.42 -3.36
CA ILE A 81 0.66 -31.75 -2.17
C ILE A 81 1.09 -30.44 -1.47
N LEU A 82 0.91 -30.39 -0.14
CA LEU A 82 1.27 -29.26 0.70
C LEU A 82 2.71 -28.80 0.44
N ARG A 83 2.87 -27.51 0.14
CA ARG A 83 4.15 -26.82 0.04
C ARG A 83 4.08 -25.54 0.86
N ALA A 84 5.04 -25.33 1.73
CA ALA A 84 5.16 -24.12 2.53
C ALA A 84 6.63 -23.65 2.53
N GLN A 85 6.84 -22.34 2.38
CA GLN A 85 8.16 -21.72 2.45
C GLN A 85 8.29 -20.95 3.78
N PRO A 86 9.16 -21.40 4.71
CA PRO A 86 9.44 -20.61 5.90
C PRO A 86 10.21 -19.35 5.49
N PHE A 87 9.64 -18.18 5.79
CA PHE A 87 10.27 -16.88 5.51
C PHE A 87 11.06 -16.35 6.70
N ASN A 88 10.52 -16.51 7.92
CA ASN A 88 11.16 -16.13 9.17
C ASN A 88 11.23 -17.35 10.10
N LEU A 89 12.29 -17.41 10.90
CA LEU A 89 12.43 -18.39 11.98
C LEU A 89 12.37 -17.65 13.32
N ALA A 90 11.57 -18.19 14.24
CA ALA A 90 11.50 -17.73 15.61
C ALA A 90 11.57 -18.96 16.53
N TYR A 91 12.12 -18.76 17.73
CA TYR A 91 12.24 -19.78 18.75
C TYR A 91 11.43 -19.35 19.98
N ASP A 92 10.74 -20.30 20.60
CA ASP A 92 9.98 -20.11 21.83
C ASP A 92 10.36 -21.26 22.79
N ASN A 93 10.50 -20.96 24.08
CA ASN A 93 10.92 -21.95 25.09
C ASN A 93 9.82 -22.95 25.47
N TYR A 94 8.57 -22.69 25.10
CA TYR A 94 7.40 -23.47 25.47
C TYR A 94 6.73 -24.17 24.27
N LEU A 95 7.14 -23.87 23.04
CA LEU A 95 6.71 -24.52 21.79
C LEU A 95 7.76 -25.47 21.24
#